data_AF-A0A4S1DRL3-F1
#
_entry.id   AF-A0A4S1DRL3-F1
#
_cell.length_a   1.000
_cell.length_b   1.000
_cell.length_c   1.000
_cell.angle_alpha   90.00
_cell.angle_beta   90.00
_cell.angle_gamma   90.00
#
_symmetry.space_group_name_H-M   'P 1'
#
loop_
_entity.id
_entity.type
_entity.pdbx_description
1 polymer ?
#
loop_
_entity_poly.entity_id
_entity_poly.type
_entity_poly.pdbx_seq_one_letter_code
_entity_poly.pdbx_strand_id
1 'polypeptide(L)'
;MEKSIESIWKNGFLDKNTIVIPKLNNLSNQKSIHIIDKFKRRFKININALIIFSFIILVISFLVKIQIMGVLIFILLNVVAIINKRLLKGLKKIDKNVSSYRYLKSFDAWMQEQIAFNMKISRYIYPYVSIALSSGFWFSSSFQKALDSLFEGYKPYITYGIPVYWVIVTLCIVILSAIFGARIYKWDLNLVYGSILKKLDELIKDMEGLRTQ
;
A
#
# COMPACT_ATOMS: atom_id res chain seq x y z
N MET A 1 -44.84 -39.94 -20.75
CA MET A 1 -44.67 -39.11 -19.54
C MET A 1 -43.24 -38.63 -19.50
N GLU A 2 -43.09 -37.32 -19.50
CA GLU A 2 -41.86 -36.56 -19.59
C GLU A 2 -40.90 -36.91 -18.44
N LYS A 3 -39.60 -36.96 -18.74
CA LYS A 3 -38.56 -37.01 -17.71
C LYS A 3 -38.77 -35.81 -16.80
N SER A 4 -39.03 -36.04 -15.51
CA SER A 4 -39.19 -34.93 -14.56
C SER A 4 -37.94 -34.06 -14.59
N ILE A 5 -38.10 -32.74 -14.44
CA ILE A 5 -36.98 -31.79 -14.36
C ILE A 5 -35.96 -32.27 -13.32
N GLU A 6 -36.43 -32.88 -12.24
CA GLU A 6 -35.59 -33.51 -11.21
C GLU A 6 -34.74 -34.67 -11.74
N SER A 7 -35.27 -35.54 -12.61
CA SER A 7 -34.47 -36.61 -13.23
C SER A 7 -33.40 -36.05 -14.20
N ILE A 8 -33.69 -34.94 -14.88
CA ILE A 8 -32.72 -34.27 -15.76
C ILE A 8 -31.61 -33.63 -14.94
N TRP A 9 -31.96 -32.96 -13.84
CA TRP A 9 -30.99 -32.39 -12.90
C TRP A 9 -30.14 -33.48 -12.22
N LYS A 10 -30.77 -34.56 -11.73
CA LYS A 10 -30.06 -35.63 -11.04
C LYS A 10 -29.08 -36.37 -11.96
N ASN A 11 -29.48 -36.62 -13.21
CA ASN A 11 -28.62 -37.28 -14.19
C ASN A 11 -27.51 -36.35 -14.73
N GLY A 12 -27.77 -35.05 -14.87
CA GLY A 12 -26.76 -34.07 -15.30
C GLY A 12 -25.60 -33.89 -14.31
N PHE A 13 -25.80 -34.21 -13.03
CA PHE A 13 -24.77 -34.17 -11.98
C PHE A 13 -24.09 -35.51 -11.69
N LEU A 14 -24.66 -36.64 -12.17
CA LEU A 14 -24.20 -37.99 -11.83
C LEU A 14 -23.28 -38.65 -12.87
N ASP A 15 -23.07 -38.05 -14.04
CA ASP A 15 -22.05 -38.52 -15.00
C ASP A 15 -20.64 -38.16 -14.53
N LYS A 16 -20.18 -38.93 -13.54
CA LYS A 16 -18.95 -38.74 -12.77
C LYS A 16 -17.66 -39.17 -13.47
N ASN A 17 -17.70 -39.62 -14.73
CA ASN A 17 -16.52 -40.25 -15.35
C ASN A 17 -15.84 -39.51 -16.51
N THR A 18 -16.28 -38.33 -16.96
CA THR A 18 -15.51 -37.57 -17.99
C THR A 18 -15.62 -36.05 -17.97
N ILE A 19 -16.30 -35.42 -17.01
CA ILE A 19 -16.45 -33.97 -17.09
C ILE A 19 -15.34 -33.26 -16.30
N VAL A 20 -14.15 -33.18 -16.90
CA VAL A 20 -13.26 -32.03 -16.68
C VAL A 20 -14.01 -30.82 -17.21
N ILE A 21 -14.92 -30.24 -16.42
CA ILE A 21 -15.83 -29.16 -16.86
C ILE A 21 -14.96 -27.99 -17.34
N PRO A 22 -14.79 -27.78 -18.66
CA PRO A 22 -13.85 -26.78 -19.18
C PRO A 22 -14.30 -25.37 -18.79
N LYS A 23 -15.61 -25.19 -18.61
CA LYS A 23 -16.26 -23.93 -18.20
C LYS A 23 -15.86 -23.49 -16.78
N LEU A 24 -15.66 -24.41 -15.83
CA LEU A 24 -15.25 -24.08 -14.46
C LEU A 24 -13.78 -23.64 -14.41
N ASN A 25 -12.91 -24.34 -15.15
CA ASN A 25 -11.50 -23.96 -15.26
C ASN A 25 -11.34 -22.57 -15.91
N ASN A 26 -12.10 -22.30 -16.98
CA ASN A 26 -12.10 -20.99 -17.63
C ASN A 26 -12.62 -19.85 -16.73
N LEU A 27 -13.66 -20.09 -15.92
CA LEU A 27 -14.17 -19.09 -14.99
C LEU A 27 -13.16 -18.73 -13.90
N SER A 28 -12.49 -19.72 -13.31
CA SER A 28 -11.45 -19.51 -12.28
C SER A 28 -10.21 -18.81 -12.85
N ASN A 29 -9.81 -19.16 -14.08
CA ASN A 29 -8.76 -18.44 -14.82
C ASN A 29 -9.17 -16.98 -15.03
N GLN A 30 -10.38 -16.71 -15.52
CA GLN A 30 -10.86 -15.35 -15.74
C GLN A 30 -10.96 -14.55 -14.43
N LYS A 31 -11.45 -15.14 -13.34
CA LYS A 31 -11.54 -14.49 -12.02
C LYS A 31 -10.16 -14.08 -11.48
N SER A 32 -9.19 -15.00 -11.52
CA SER A 32 -7.83 -14.74 -11.03
C SER A 32 -7.12 -13.66 -11.87
N ILE A 33 -7.22 -13.75 -13.20
CA ILE A 33 -6.72 -12.74 -14.14
C ILE A 33 -7.34 -11.37 -13.84
N HIS A 34 -8.67 -11.32 -13.71
CA HIS A 34 -9.38 -10.06 -13.48
C HIS A 34 -9.00 -9.38 -12.16
N ILE A 35 -8.86 -10.12 -11.06
CA ILE A 35 -8.47 -9.55 -9.77
C ILE A 35 -7.04 -9.00 -9.81
N ILE A 36 -6.10 -9.78 -10.38
CA ILE A 36 -4.71 -9.37 -10.48
C ILE A 36 -4.55 -8.18 -11.45
N ASP A 37 -5.28 -8.17 -12.57
CA ASP A 37 -5.27 -7.03 -13.51
C ASP A 37 -5.92 -5.78 -12.90
N LYS A 38 -6.99 -5.94 -12.13
CA LYS A 38 -7.58 -4.84 -11.36
C LYS A 38 -6.59 -4.28 -10.34
N PHE A 39 -5.84 -5.12 -9.64
CA PHE A 39 -4.77 -4.71 -8.74
C PHE A 39 -3.66 -3.96 -9.50
N LYS A 40 -3.13 -4.54 -10.58
CA LYS A 40 -2.10 -3.93 -11.45
C LYS A 40 -2.50 -2.53 -11.90
N ARG A 41 -3.75 -2.38 -12.37
CA ARG A 41 -4.30 -1.10 -12.81
C ARG A 41 -4.35 -0.07 -11.68
N ARG A 42 -4.90 -0.45 -10.51
CA ARG A 42 -4.96 0.45 -9.34
C ARG A 42 -3.58 0.85 -8.84
N PHE A 43 -2.64 -0.10 -8.82
CA PHE A 43 -1.26 0.16 -8.41
C PHE A 43 -0.57 1.16 -9.35
N LYS A 44 -0.76 1.04 -10.67
CA LYS A 44 -0.24 2.00 -11.65
C LYS A 44 -0.85 3.40 -11.47
N ILE A 45 -2.17 3.48 -11.25
CA ILE A 45 -2.85 4.76 -10.98
C ILE A 45 -2.28 5.39 -9.71
N ASN A 46 -2.07 4.61 -8.64
CA ASN A 46 -1.50 5.09 -7.39
C ASN A 46 -0.11 5.70 -7.59
N ILE A 47 0.78 5.04 -8.36
CA ILE A 47 2.11 5.58 -8.68
C ILE A 47 2.01 6.91 -9.43
N ASN A 48 1.14 7.00 -10.44
CA ASN A 48 0.97 8.22 -11.22
C ASN A 48 0.40 9.36 -10.38
N ALA A 49 -0.61 9.06 -9.54
CA ALA A 49 -1.19 10.02 -8.61
C ALA A 49 -0.13 10.54 -7.63
N LEU A 50 0.73 9.67 -7.11
CA LEU A 50 1.81 10.03 -6.18
C LEU A 50 2.79 11.03 -6.82
N ILE A 51 3.15 10.82 -8.09
CA ILE A 51 4.03 11.75 -8.83
C ILE A 51 3.34 13.10 -9.01
N ILE A 52 2.10 13.13 -9.53
CA ILE A 52 1.35 14.37 -9.75
C ILE A 52 1.18 15.14 -8.43
N PHE A 53 0.80 14.44 -7.36
CA PHE A 53 0.61 15.00 -6.05
C PHE A 53 1.91 15.56 -5.45
N SER A 54 3.06 14.95 -5.74
CA SER A 54 4.35 15.49 -5.30
C SER A 54 4.60 16.90 -5.86
N PHE A 55 4.31 17.14 -7.14
CA PHE A 55 4.46 18.47 -7.75
C PHE A 55 3.45 19.46 -7.18
N ILE A 56 2.21 19.04 -6.94
CA ILE A 56 1.18 19.88 -6.31
C ILE A 56 1.63 20.32 -4.91
N ILE A 57 2.09 19.39 -4.06
CA ILE A 57 2.61 19.71 -2.72
C ILE A 57 3.78 20.69 -2.82
N LEU A 58 4.70 20.45 -3.76
CA LEU A 58 5.85 21.33 -3.94
C LEU A 58 5.37 22.76 -4.23
N VAL A 59 4.51 22.97 -5.24
CA VAL A 59 4.00 24.31 -5.59
C VAL A 59 3.27 24.96 -4.42
N ILE A 60 2.34 24.24 -3.77
CA ILE A 60 1.56 24.78 -2.64
C ILE A 60 2.48 25.17 -1.48
N SER A 61 3.54 24.40 -1.22
CA SER A 61 4.48 24.69 -0.13
C SER A 61 5.18 26.05 -0.27
N PHE A 62 5.44 26.49 -1.51
CA PHE A 62 6.00 27.82 -1.77
C PHE A 62 4.99 28.94 -1.54
N LEU A 63 3.71 28.70 -1.89
CA LEU A 63 2.64 29.67 -1.67
C LEU A 63 2.39 29.92 -0.17
N VAL A 64 2.46 28.88 0.65
CA VAL A 64 2.20 28.96 2.10
C VAL A 64 3.47 29.14 2.94
N LYS A 65 4.64 29.36 2.31
CA LYS A 65 5.93 29.62 2.95
C LYS A 65 6.46 28.48 3.85
N ILE A 66 6.27 27.22 3.45
CA ILE A 66 6.82 26.02 4.09
C ILE A 66 7.72 25.22 3.12
N GLN A 67 8.54 25.93 2.34
CA GLN A 67 9.29 25.40 1.21
C GLN A 67 10.17 24.20 1.58
N ILE A 68 10.82 24.25 2.75
CA ILE A 68 11.73 23.20 3.23
C ILE A 68 10.98 21.87 3.35
N MET A 69 9.80 21.89 3.99
CA MET A 69 8.94 20.70 4.08
C MET A 69 8.48 20.23 2.71
N GLY A 70 8.07 21.16 1.84
CA GLY A 70 7.62 20.83 0.49
C GLY A 70 8.69 20.12 -0.33
N VAL A 71 9.93 20.61 -0.31
CA VAL A 71 11.08 19.99 -0.98
C VAL A 71 11.37 18.61 -0.40
N LEU A 72 11.41 18.47 0.92
CA LEU A 72 11.66 17.18 1.57
C LEU A 72 10.60 16.14 1.21
N ILE A 73 9.31 16.50 1.29
CA ILE A 73 8.20 15.61 0.94
C ILE A 73 8.19 15.32 -0.56
N PHE A 74 8.50 16.29 -1.43
CA PHE A 74 8.63 16.08 -2.87
C PHE A 74 9.69 15.01 -3.19
N ILE A 75 10.87 15.11 -2.59
CA ILE A 75 11.95 14.13 -2.76
C ILE A 75 11.48 12.75 -2.29
N LEU A 76 10.88 12.66 -1.10
CA LEU A 76 10.38 11.41 -0.54
C LEU A 76 9.36 10.75 -1.47
N LEU A 77 8.35 11.50 -1.90
CA LEU A 77 7.30 10.99 -2.77
C LEU A 77 7.89 10.47 -4.09
N ASN A 78 8.83 11.19 -4.70
CA ASN A 78 9.47 10.71 -5.92
C ASN A 78 10.32 9.46 -5.69
N VAL A 79 11.05 9.35 -4.58
CA VAL A 79 11.77 8.13 -4.20
C VAL A 79 10.81 6.95 -4.05
N VAL A 80 9.70 7.14 -3.33
CA VAL A 80 8.65 6.12 -3.16
C VAL A 80 8.03 5.73 -4.51
N ALA A 81 7.80 6.69 -5.41
CA ALA A 81 7.31 6.43 -6.76
C ALA A 81 8.29 5.56 -7.56
N ILE A 82 9.59 5.87 -7.50
CA ILE A 82 10.65 5.13 -8.20
C ILE A 82 10.74 3.69 -7.67
N ILE A 83 10.71 3.51 -6.35
CA ILE A 83 10.69 2.19 -5.71
C ILE A 83 9.48 1.41 -6.22
N ASN A 84 8.27 1.96 -6.11
CA ASN A 84 7.04 1.28 -6.54
C ASN A 84 7.01 0.97 -8.04
N LYS A 85 7.62 1.80 -8.89
CA LYS A 85 7.80 1.48 -10.33
C LYS A 85 8.68 0.26 -10.53
N ARG A 86 9.76 0.10 -9.75
CA ARG A 86 10.63 -1.09 -9.82
C ARG A 86 9.86 -2.34 -9.36
N LEU A 87 9.10 -2.23 -8.28
CA LEU A 87 8.26 -3.32 -7.76
C LEU A 87 7.21 -3.76 -8.79
N LEU A 88 6.56 -2.81 -9.48
CA LEU A 88 5.61 -3.09 -10.55
C LEU A 88 6.25 -3.84 -11.74
N LYS A 89 7.55 -3.65 -12.02
CA LYS A 89 8.24 -4.42 -13.08
C LYS A 89 8.35 -5.91 -12.71
N GLY A 90 8.54 -6.25 -11.44
CA GLY A 90 8.51 -7.65 -10.97
C GLY A 90 7.17 -8.31 -11.27
N LEU A 91 6.08 -7.58 -11.05
CA LEU A 91 4.71 -8.05 -11.30
C LEU A 91 4.39 -8.32 -12.78
N LYS A 92 5.12 -7.68 -13.71
CA LYS A 92 4.98 -7.93 -15.16
C LYS A 92 5.61 -9.26 -15.59
N LYS A 93 6.49 -9.85 -14.78
CA LYS A 93 7.14 -11.13 -15.06
C LYS A 93 6.28 -12.34 -14.69
N ILE A 94 5.14 -12.13 -14.02
CA ILE A 94 4.22 -13.21 -13.68
C ILE A 94 3.51 -13.66 -14.95
N ASP A 95 3.80 -14.90 -15.35
CA ASP A 95 3.23 -15.54 -16.53
C ASP A 95 1.72 -15.76 -16.36
N LYS A 96 0.93 -15.32 -17.34
CA LYS A 96 -0.53 -15.49 -17.38
C LYS A 96 -0.94 -16.80 -18.05
N ASN A 97 -0.02 -17.51 -18.70
CA ASN A 97 -0.27 -18.73 -19.46
C ASN A 97 -0.11 -20.01 -18.62
N VAL A 98 0.18 -19.86 -17.32
CA VAL A 98 0.18 -20.98 -16.37
C VAL A 98 -1.23 -21.22 -15.82
N SER A 99 -1.44 -22.34 -15.11
CA SER A 99 -2.71 -22.62 -14.45
C SER A 99 -3.11 -21.51 -13.45
N SER A 100 -4.42 -21.28 -13.28
CA SER A 100 -4.99 -20.29 -12.34
C SER A 100 -4.34 -20.35 -10.96
N TYR A 101 -4.08 -21.57 -10.46
CA TYR A 101 -3.44 -21.80 -9.17
C TYR A 101 -2.00 -21.30 -9.14
N ARG A 102 -1.17 -21.66 -10.13
CA ARG A 102 0.22 -21.19 -10.22
C ARG A 102 0.28 -19.68 -10.38
N TYR A 103 -0.65 -19.09 -11.14
CA TYR A 103 -0.76 -17.65 -11.31
C TYR A 103 -1.06 -16.93 -10.00
N LEU A 104 -2.06 -17.40 -9.24
CA LEU A 104 -2.41 -16.87 -7.92
C LEU A 104 -1.28 -17.00 -6.91
N LYS A 105 -0.62 -18.17 -6.82
CA LYS A 105 0.50 -18.39 -5.89
C LYS A 105 1.71 -17.51 -6.23
N SER A 106 2.01 -17.33 -7.51
CA SER A 106 3.09 -16.44 -7.95
C SER A 106 2.81 -14.98 -7.59
N PHE A 107 1.55 -14.55 -7.72
CA PHE A 107 1.12 -13.22 -7.30
C PHE A 107 1.15 -13.04 -5.78
N ASP A 108 0.69 -14.02 -5.02
CA ASP A 108 0.75 -13.99 -3.55
C ASP A 108 2.20 -13.92 -3.05
N ALA A 109 3.09 -14.76 -3.58
CA ALA A 109 4.51 -14.72 -3.25
C ALA A 109 5.12 -13.33 -3.51
N TRP A 110 4.88 -12.77 -4.71
CA TRP A 110 5.29 -11.42 -5.04
C TRP A 110 4.71 -10.39 -4.06
N MET A 111 3.44 -10.51 -3.68
CA MET A 111 2.77 -9.60 -2.73
C MET A 111 3.42 -9.66 -1.35
N GLN A 112 3.69 -10.85 -0.81
CA GLN A 112 4.33 -11.00 0.49
C GLN A 112 5.75 -10.41 0.50
N GLU A 113 6.52 -10.60 -0.58
CA GLU A 113 7.81 -9.93 -0.75
C GLU A 113 7.68 -8.41 -0.75
N GLN A 114 6.66 -7.87 -1.43
CA GLN A 114 6.40 -6.43 -1.43
C GLN A 114 6.05 -5.91 -0.04
N ILE A 115 5.19 -6.61 0.69
CA ILE A 115 4.79 -6.23 2.04
C ILE A 115 6.01 -6.24 2.97
N ALA A 116 6.82 -7.31 2.93
CA ALA A 116 8.02 -7.41 3.75
C ALA A 116 9.04 -6.30 3.44
N PHE A 117 9.28 -6.03 2.16
CA PHE A 117 10.17 -4.96 1.74
C PHE A 117 9.68 -3.58 2.22
N ASN A 118 8.39 -3.27 2.02
CA ASN A 118 7.83 -1.99 2.42
C ASN A 118 7.73 -1.83 3.94
N MET A 119 7.48 -2.90 4.71
CA MET A 119 7.58 -2.87 6.17
C MET A 119 8.98 -2.49 6.67
N LYS A 120 10.04 -2.93 5.96
CA LYS A 120 11.41 -2.58 6.31
C LYS A 120 11.71 -1.13 5.96
N ILE A 121 11.30 -0.69 4.77
CA ILE A 121 11.51 0.68 4.30
C ILE A 121 10.68 1.69 5.10
N SER A 122 9.48 1.32 5.56
CA SER A 122 8.61 2.22 6.31
C SER A 122 9.19 2.66 7.65
N ARG A 123 10.06 1.85 8.25
CA ARG A 123 10.86 2.23 9.43
C ARG A 123 11.83 3.40 9.17
N TYR A 124 12.05 3.78 7.92
CA TYR A 124 12.82 4.96 7.53
C TYR A 124 11.91 6.06 6.93
N ILE A 125 10.87 5.70 6.19
CA ILE A 125 9.93 6.66 5.60
C ILE A 125 9.23 7.48 6.69
N TYR A 126 8.64 6.86 7.73
CA TYR A 126 7.90 7.62 8.72
C TYR A 126 8.79 8.56 9.54
N PRO A 127 10.00 8.14 10.01
CA PRO A 127 10.97 9.07 10.57
C PRO A 127 11.31 10.25 9.67
N TYR A 128 11.52 10.00 8.37
CA TYR A 128 11.78 11.06 7.41
C TYR A 128 10.60 12.04 7.32
N VAL A 129 9.36 11.52 7.25
CA VAL A 129 8.15 12.35 7.26
C VAL A 129 8.08 13.19 8.54
N SER A 130 8.38 12.61 9.69
CA SER A 130 8.41 13.32 10.98
C SER A 130 9.42 14.47 11.00
N ILE A 131 10.61 14.26 10.43
CA ILE A 131 11.63 15.32 10.27
C ILE A 131 11.13 16.40 9.31
N ALA A 132 10.58 16.01 8.15
CA ALA A 132 10.07 16.94 7.16
C ALA A 132 8.95 17.83 7.74
N LEU A 133 7.98 17.23 8.42
CA LEU A 133 6.90 17.96 9.08
C LEU A 133 7.42 18.88 10.19
N SER A 134 8.33 18.39 11.04
CA SER A 134 8.94 19.20 12.09
C SER A 134 9.68 20.41 11.51
N SER A 135 10.41 20.23 10.41
CA SER A 135 11.05 21.36 9.74
C SER A 135 10.03 22.37 9.21
N GLY A 136 8.93 21.91 8.60
CA GLY A 136 7.87 22.79 8.10
C GLY A 136 7.18 23.60 9.17
N PHE A 137 6.82 22.98 10.29
CA PHE A 137 6.18 23.66 11.40
C PHE A 137 7.11 24.69 12.04
N TRP A 138 8.37 24.34 12.28
CA TRP A 138 9.31 25.27 12.92
C TRP A 138 9.49 26.58 12.14
N PHE A 139 9.56 26.51 10.81
CA PHE A 139 9.70 27.69 9.95
C PHE A 139 8.36 28.39 9.62
N SER A 140 7.24 27.89 10.14
CA SER A 140 5.93 28.51 9.94
C SER A 140 5.69 29.64 10.95
N SER A 141 5.45 30.85 10.46
CA SER A 141 5.15 32.01 11.29
C SER A 141 3.88 31.83 12.14
N SER A 142 2.89 31.10 11.63
CA SER A 142 1.66 30.82 12.38
C SER A 142 1.92 29.90 13.58
N PHE A 143 2.81 28.93 13.41
CA PHE A 143 3.18 28.00 14.47
C PHE A 143 4.03 28.68 15.55
N GLN A 144 5.00 29.50 15.15
CA GLN A 144 5.81 30.28 16.08
C GLN A 144 4.93 31.19 16.95
N LYS A 145 3.99 31.94 16.35
CA LYS A 145 3.04 32.78 17.10
C LYS A 145 2.17 31.98 18.08
N ALA A 146 1.71 30.80 17.68
CA ALA A 146 0.93 29.93 18.55
C ALA A 146 1.77 29.42 19.74
N LEU A 147 3.04 29.06 19.51
CA LEU A 147 3.96 28.68 20.57
C LEU A 147 4.26 29.84 21.52
N ASP A 148 4.51 31.03 20.99
CA ASP A 148 4.79 32.23 21.80
C ASP A 148 3.62 32.56 22.74
N SER A 149 2.38 32.40 22.26
CA SER A 149 1.17 32.57 23.08
C SER A 149 0.98 31.45 24.11
N LEU A 150 1.35 30.21 23.80
CA LEU A 150 1.24 29.08 24.74
C LEU A 150 2.26 29.15 25.88
N PHE A 151 3.44 29.71 25.61
CA PHE A 151 4.56 29.76 26.54
C PHE A 151 4.81 31.17 27.10
N GLU A 152 3.79 32.04 27.14
CA GLU A 152 3.91 33.42 27.61
C GLU A 152 4.82 33.57 28.85
N GLY A 153 5.92 34.31 28.69
CA GLY A 153 6.90 34.58 29.75
C GLY A 153 7.99 33.51 29.96
N TYR A 154 7.88 32.32 29.35
CA TYR A 154 8.91 31.30 29.38
C TYR A 154 10.03 31.63 28.39
N LYS A 155 11.28 31.63 28.87
CA LYS A 155 12.47 31.78 28.04
C LYS A 155 13.08 30.39 27.79
N PRO A 156 12.79 29.75 26.64
CA PRO A 156 13.34 28.43 26.37
C PRO A 156 14.87 28.50 26.24
N TYR A 157 15.54 27.41 26.59
CA TYR A 157 16.95 27.26 26.27
C TYR A 157 17.10 27.03 24.76
N ILE A 158 17.74 27.99 24.08
CA ILE A 158 17.90 28.03 22.62
C ILE A 158 19.36 27.72 22.29
N THR A 159 19.58 26.89 21.26
CA THR A 159 20.91 26.59 20.72
C THR A 159 20.85 26.70 19.20
N TYR A 160 21.75 27.49 18.59
CA TYR A 160 21.74 27.79 17.15
C TYR A 160 20.39 28.29 16.60
N GLY A 161 19.62 29.03 17.40
CA GLY A 161 18.31 29.56 17.01
C GLY A 161 17.16 28.54 17.05
N ILE A 162 17.39 27.33 17.57
CA ILE A 162 16.36 26.31 17.76
C ILE A 162 16.22 25.99 19.27
N PRO A 163 15.01 26.01 19.84
CA PRO A 163 14.78 25.60 21.22
C PRO A 163 15.08 24.13 21.44
N VAL A 164 15.76 23.80 22.55
CA VAL A 164 16.13 22.41 22.85
C VAL A 164 14.91 21.52 23.06
N TYR A 165 13.82 22.03 23.64
CA TYR A 165 12.58 21.25 23.79
C TYR A 165 12.02 20.79 22.43
N TRP A 166 12.15 21.62 21.38
CA TRP A 166 11.66 21.28 20.04
C TRP A 166 12.46 20.11 19.47
N VAL A 167 13.79 20.14 19.61
CA VAL A 167 14.68 19.06 19.18
C VAL A 167 14.36 17.76 19.93
N ILE A 168 14.14 17.82 21.24
CA ILE A 168 13.78 16.66 22.06
C ILE A 168 12.45 16.06 21.60
N VAL A 169 11.42 16.89 21.40
CA VAL A 169 10.10 16.43 20.93
C VAL A 169 10.20 15.80 19.54
N THR A 170 10.89 16.45 18.59
CA THR A 170 11.11 15.88 17.25
C THR A 170 11.87 14.56 17.32
N LEU A 171 12.91 14.46 18.16
CA LEU A 171 13.68 13.22 18.33
C LEU A 171 12.81 12.09 18.89
N CYS A 172 11.98 12.38 19.90
CA CYS A 172 11.01 11.43 20.44
C CYS A 172 10.04 10.94 19.36
N ILE A 173 9.46 11.84 18.56
CA ILE A 173 8.55 11.47 17.47
C ILE A 173 9.27 10.62 16.43
N VAL A 174 10.50 10.98 16.04
CA VAL A 174 11.33 10.23 15.09
C VAL A 174 11.59 8.80 15.57
N ILE A 175 11.97 8.64 16.84
CA ILE A 175 12.21 7.32 17.44
C ILE A 175 10.92 6.49 17.46
N LEU A 176 9.81 7.08 17.90
CA LEU A 176 8.51 6.41 17.89
C LEU A 176 8.09 5.99 16.49
N SER A 177 8.23 6.88 15.50
CA SER A 177 7.95 6.57 14.09
C SER A 177 8.84 5.45 13.54
N ALA A 178 10.10 5.36 13.96
CA ALA A 178 11.01 4.30 13.53
C ALA A 178 10.60 2.94 14.10
N ILE A 179 10.23 2.90 15.38
CA ILE A 179 9.78 1.69 16.08
C ILE A 179 8.45 1.20 15.48
N PHE A 180 7.48 2.10 15.31
CA PHE A 180 6.13 1.74 14.87
C PHE A 180 5.95 1.73 13.34
N GLY A 181 6.93 2.18 12.56
CA GLY A 181 6.76 2.39 11.12
C GLY A 181 6.31 1.14 10.35
N ALA A 182 6.77 -0.05 10.73
CA ALA A 182 6.31 -1.30 10.12
C ALA A 182 4.82 -1.59 10.41
N ARG A 183 4.35 -1.24 11.61
CA ARG A 183 2.94 -1.42 12.03
C ARG A 183 2.04 -0.40 11.34
N ILE A 184 2.47 0.86 11.24
CA ILE A 184 1.73 1.91 10.53
C ILE A 184 1.56 1.52 9.06
N TYR A 185 2.63 1.03 8.40
CA TYR A 185 2.53 0.55 7.02
C TYR A 185 1.49 -0.57 6.85
N LYS A 186 1.44 -1.55 7.77
CA LYS A 186 0.42 -2.61 7.71
C LYS A 186 -1.00 -2.05 7.82
N TRP A 187 -1.21 -1.05 8.66
CA TRP A 187 -2.50 -0.38 8.77
C TRP A 187 -2.86 0.32 7.46
N ASP A 188 -1.96 1.12 6.89
CA ASP A 188 -2.16 1.81 5.62
C ASP A 188 -2.46 0.83 4.47
N LEU A 189 -1.71 -0.28 4.40
CA LEU A 189 -1.93 -1.34 3.43
C LEU A 189 -3.32 -1.96 3.57
N ASN A 190 -3.74 -2.28 4.80
CA ASN A 190 -5.04 -2.90 5.05
C ASN A 190 -6.20 -1.95 4.74
N LEU A 191 -6.05 -0.66 5.01
CA LEU A 191 -7.04 0.36 4.66
C LEU A 191 -7.27 0.43 3.15
N VAL A 192 -6.21 0.39 2.35
CA VAL A 192 -6.31 0.57 0.88
C VAL A 192 -6.54 -0.75 0.13
N TYR A 193 -5.86 -1.82 0.55
CA TYR A 193 -5.78 -3.09 -0.19
C TYR A 193 -6.35 -4.30 0.57
N GLY A 194 -6.80 -4.16 1.82
CA GLY A 194 -7.26 -5.30 2.63
C GLY A 194 -8.34 -6.14 1.98
N SER A 195 -9.31 -5.50 1.29
CA SER A 195 -10.35 -6.22 0.52
C SER A 195 -9.78 -7.07 -0.62
N ILE A 196 -8.75 -6.59 -1.31
CA ILE A 196 -8.12 -7.33 -2.42
C ILE A 196 -7.30 -8.50 -1.87
N LEU A 197 -6.55 -8.27 -0.79
CA LEU A 197 -5.76 -9.31 -0.13
C LEU A 197 -6.65 -10.44 0.40
N LYS A 198 -7.78 -10.10 1.04
CA LYS A 198 -8.74 -11.09 1.52
C LYS A 198 -9.32 -11.94 0.37
N LYS A 199 -9.70 -11.30 -0.74
CA LYS A 199 -10.21 -12.01 -1.93
C LYS A 199 -9.15 -12.91 -2.59
N LEU A 200 -7.88 -12.52 -2.53
CA LEU A 200 -6.79 -13.35 -3.02
C LEU A 200 -6.66 -14.63 -2.18
N ASP A 201 -6.66 -14.49 -0.86
CA ASP A 201 -6.56 -15.60 0.09
C ASP A 201 -7.75 -16.57 -0.05
N GLU A 202 -8.98 -16.05 -0.16
CA GLU A 202 -10.18 -16.84 -0.43
C GLU A 202 -10.04 -17.68 -1.72
N LEU A 203 -9.58 -17.08 -2.81
CA LEU A 203 -9.41 -17.78 -4.09
C LEU A 203 -8.31 -18.85 -4.06
N ILE A 204 -7.25 -18.63 -3.30
CA ILE A 204 -6.19 -19.62 -3.13
C ILE A 204 -6.73 -20.83 -2.35
N LYS A 205 -7.43 -20.58 -1.24
CA LYS A 205 -8.04 -21.62 -0.41
C LYS A 205 -9.07 -22.46 -1.17
N ASP A 206 -9.94 -21.81 -1.96
CA ASP A 206 -10.91 -22.51 -2.80
C ASP A 206 -10.22 -23.46 -3.79
N MET A 207 -9.14 -23.00 -4.44
CA MET A 207 -8.37 -23.81 -5.39
C MET A 207 -7.61 -24.97 -4.70
N GLU A 208 -7.15 -24.78 -3.46
CA GLU A 208 -6.51 -25.84 -2.68
C GLU A 208 -7.52 -26.90 -2.24
N GLY A 209 -8.70 -26.48 -1.78
CA GLY A 209 -9.80 -27.38 -1.41
C GLY A 209 -10.28 -28.26 -2.57
N LEU A 210 -10.40 -27.69 -3.77
CA LEU A 210 -10.77 -28.42 -4.99
C LEU A 210 -9.72 -29.44 -5.45
N ARG A 211 -8.47 -29.33 -4.97
CA ARG A 211 -7.38 -30.24 -5.34
C ARG A 211 -7.16 -31.37 -4.34
N THR A 212 -7.73 -31.22 -3.14
CA THR A 212 -7.69 -32.22 -2.05
C THR A 212 -8.93 -33.13 -2.01
N GLN A 213 -9.91 -32.90 -2.89
CA GLN A 213 -11.06 -33.77 -3.14
C GLN A 213 -10.80 -34.69 -4.32
#